data_AF-A0A1X6NWD5-F1
#
_entry.id   AF-A0A1X6NWD5-F1
#
_cell.length_a   1.000
_cell.length_b   1.000
_cell.length_c   1.000
_cell.angle_alpha   90.00
_cell.angle_beta   90.00
_cell.angle_gamma   90.00
#
_symmetry.space_group_name_H-M   'P 1'
#
loop_
_entity.id
_entity.type
_entity.pdbx_description
1 polymer ?
#
loop_
_entity_poly.entity_id
_entity_poly.type
_entity_poly.pdbx_seq_one_letter_code
_entity_poly.pdbx_strand_id
1 'polypeptide(L)'
;MGRQTVGCVPVLVDAATGTPSVLLVRPLSPAAVWRFPASPVGSGERSRKAASRGALAQAGVKGEVVGPTLGSPVALTAPGNRKVWLLHVTDVHDRWSKGWKGRNKWERRWLTFPDARALLKREEPSKHRAKVLELLNDAATRLVYQRAAAAAAVAAAAAAATATVHAPPPVACDWSTELDVDSDESEAEA
;
A
#
# COMPACT_ATOMS: atom_id res chain seq x y z
N MET A 1 -15.86 -25.79 -14.10
CA MET A 1 -14.70 -25.18 -13.41
C MET A 1 -15.18 -23.96 -12.63
N GLY A 2 -14.86 -23.86 -11.33
CA GLY A 2 -15.20 -22.68 -10.53
C GLY A 2 -14.42 -21.45 -10.99
N ARG A 3 -15.07 -20.28 -11.03
CA ARG A 3 -14.40 -19.01 -11.37
C ARG A 3 -13.42 -18.65 -10.26
N GLN A 4 -12.16 -18.41 -10.62
CA GLN A 4 -11.15 -17.95 -9.67
C GLN A 4 -11.63 -16.70 -8.95
N THR A 5 -11.50 -16.67 -7.62
CA THR A 5 -11.86 -15.52 -6.79
C THR A 5 -10.59 -14.90 -6.23
N VAL A 6 -10.55 -13.58 -6.12
CA VAL A 6 -9.42 -12.84 -5.56
C VAL A 6 -9.93 -11.70 -4.69
N GLY A 7 -9.12 -11.23 -3.75
CA GLY A 7 -9.55 -10.20 -2.80
C GLY A 7 -8.44 -9.29 -2.34
N CYS A 8 -8.77 -8.41 -1.41
CA CYS A 8 -7.79 -7.54 -0.80
C CYS A 8 -8.14 -7.29 0.67
N VAL A 9 -7.14 -6.92 1.45
CA VAL A 9 -7.28 -6.35 2.80
C VAL A 9 -7.16 -4.82 2.64
N PRO A 10 -8.28 -4.07 2.66
CA PRO A 10 -8.23 -2.62 2.53
C PRO A 10 -7.75 -2.00 3.83
N VAL A 11 -6.71 -1.18 3.73
CA VAL A 11 -6.16 -0.42 4.86
C VAL A 11 -6.16 1.05 4.49
N LEU A 12 -6.66 1.86 5.41
CA LEU A 12 -6.56 3.30 5.39
C LEU A 12 -5.60 3.71 6.51
N VAL A 13 -4.58 4.49 6.18
CA VAL A 13 -3.69 5.08 7.17
C VAL A 13 -4.17 6.50 7.39
N ASP A 14 -4.59 6.81 8.61
CA ASP A 14 -4.96 8.17 8.98
C ASP A 14 -3.75 9.10 8.83
N ALA A 15 -3.90 10.20 8.09
CA ALA A 15 -2.77 11.08 7.76
C ALA A 15 -2.26 11.87 8.98
N ALA A 16 -3.12 12.17 9.95
CA ALA A 16 -2.78 12.98 11.11
C ALA A 16 -2.08 12.16 12.20
N THR A 17 -2.63 10.99 12.52
CA THR A 17 -2.14 10.11 13.60
C THR A 17 -1.20 9.03 13.07
N GLY A 18 -1.20 8.79 11.76
CA GLY A 18 -0.57 7.62 11.19
C GLY A 18 -1.24 6.33 11.65
N THR A 19 -2.42 6.30 12.25
CA THR A 19 -3.00 5.05 12.75
C THR A 19 -3.64 4.26 11.61
N PRO A 20 -3.27 2.98 11.40
CA PRO A 20 -3.87 2.20 10.34
C PRO A 20 -5.19 1.57 10.78
N SER A 21 -6.20 1.74 9.94
CA SER A 21 -7.52 1.11 10.06
C SER A 21 -7.74 0.13 8.92
N VAL A 22 -8.40 -0.99 9.20
CA VAL A 22 -8.74 -2.03 8.24
C VAL A 22 -10.24 -2.04 7.97
N LEU A 23 -10.64 -2.35 6.74
CA LEU A 23 -12.05 -2.44 6.34
C LEU A 23 -12.52 -3.90 6.27
N LEU A 24 -13.59 -4.21 6.99
CA LEU A 24 -14.36 -5.43 6.81
C LEU A 24 -15.69 -5.12 6.14
N VAL A 25 -16.19 -6.09 5.38
CA VAL A 25 -17.50 -6.04 4.73
C VAL A 25 -18.34 -7.24 5.10
N ARG A 26 -19.66 -7.06 5.11
CA ARG A 26 -20.63 -8.12 5.36
C ARG A 26 -21.85 -7.91 4.46
N PRO A 27 -22.33 -8.91 3.71
CA PRO A 27 -23.63 -8.82 3.05
C PRO A 27 -24.75 -8.45 4.03
N LEU A 28 -25.76 -7.70 3.61
CA LEU A 28 -26.93 -7.36 4.44
C LEU A 28 -27.91 -8.54 4.62
N SER A 29 -27.39 -9.72 4.95
CA SER A 29 -28.16 -10.94 5.21
C SER A 29 -27.93 -11.37 6.67
N PRO A 30 -28.96 -11.85 7.39
CA PRO A 30 -28.84 -12.23 8.81
C PRO A 30 -27.77 -13.29 9.09
N ALA A 31 -27.57 -14.24 8.16
CA ALA A 31 -26.58 -15.30 8.27
C ALA A 31 -25.19 -14.93 7.72
N ALA A 32 -24.98 -13.66 7.32
CA ALA A 32 -23.73 -13.24 6.72
C ALA A 32 -22.67 -12.97 7.78
N VAL A 33 -21.42 -13.29 7.45
CA VAL A 33 -20.25 -13.07 8.32
C VAL A 33 -19.38 -11.92 7.81
N TRP A 34 -18.68 -11.26 8.73
CA TRP A 34 -17.67 -10.26 8.38
C TRP A 34 -16.48 -10.89 7.65
N ARG A 35 -16.04 -10.24 6.58
CA ARG A 35 -14.94 -10.72 5.73
C ARG A 35 -14.25 -9.57 4.99
N PHE A 36 -13.13 -9.90 4.36
CA PHE A 36 -12.50 -9.01 3.40
C PHE A 36 -13.23 -9.01 2.04
N PRO A 37 -13.23 -7.88 1.32
CA PRO A 37 -13.87 -7.79 0.03
C PRO A 37 -13.15 -8.65 -1.01
N ALA A 38 -13.94 -9.26 -1.89
CA ALA A 38 -13.42 -10.12 -2.94
C ALA A 38 -14.37 -10.26 -4.11
N SER A 39 -13.81 -10.60 -5.27
CA SER A 39 -14.60 -10.76 -6.49
C SER A 39 -14.07 -11.88 -7.38
N PRO A 40 -14.93 -12.48 -8.22
CA PRO A 40 -14.48 -13.39 -9.27
C PRO A 40 -13.64 -12.62 -10.30
N VAL A 41 -12.63 -13.27 -10.85
CA VAL A 41 -11.82 -12.76 -11.96
C VAL A 41 -12.62 -12.90 -13.26
N GLY A 42 -12.81 -11.81 -13.99
CA GLY A 42 -13.44 -11.83 -15.31
C GLY A 42 -12.53 -12.44 -16.38
N SER A 43 -13.12 -12.80 -17.53
CA SER A 43 -12.33 -13.29 -18.67
C SER A 43 -11.31 -12.22 -19.12
N GLY A 44 -10.04 -12.61 -19.25
CA GLY A 44 -8.94 -11.70 -19.60
C GLY A 44 -8.60 -10.64 -18.53
N GLU A 45 -9.26 -10.64 -17.38
CA GLU A 45 -9.03 -9.63 -16.34
C GLU A 45 -7.80 -9.98 -15.48
N ARG A 46 -6.95 -8.98 -15.23
CA ARG A 46 -5.83 -9.12 -14.29
C ARG A 46 -6.35 -9.30 -12.86
N SER A 47 -5.82 -10.25 -12.12
CA SER A 47 -6.25 -10.57 -10.75
C SER A 47 -6.22 -9.39 -9.78
N ARG A 48 -5.19 -8.53 -9.83
CA ARG A 48 -5.14 -7.32 -8.98
C ARG A 48 -6.27 -6.33 -9.31
N LYS A 49 -6.58 -6.15 -10.61
CA LYS A 49 -7.70 -5.31 -11.06
C LYS A 49 -9.04 -5.87 -10.56
N ALA A 50 -9.22 -7.19 -10.61
CA ALA A 50 -10.40 -7.85 -10.05
C ALA A 50 -10.51 -7.66 -8.52
N ALA A 51 -9.40 -7.72 -7.79
CA ALA A 51 -9.38 -7.45 -6.35
C ALA A 51 -9.80 -6.01 -6.02
N SER A 52 -9.23 -5.00 -6.70
CA SER A 52 -9.62 -3.59 -6.55
C SER A 52 -11.09 -3.36 -6.94
N ARG A 53 -11.56 -3.98 -8.04
CA ARG A 53 -12.96 -3.92 -8.46
C ARG A 53 -13.90 -4.50 -7.40
N GLY A 54 -13.48 -5.58 -6.73
CA GLY A 54 -14.20 -6.17 -5.60
C GLY A 54 -14.31 -5.21 -4.42
N ALA A 55 -13.22 -4.54 -4.06
CA ALA A 55 -13.18 -3.54 -3.00
C ALA A 55 -14.14 -2.37 -3.29
N LEU A 56 -14.13 -1.84 -4.51
CA LEU A 56 -15.04 -0.79 -4.92
C LEU A 56 -16.51 -1.25 -4.89
N ALA A 57 -16.78 -2.44 -5.43
CA ALA A 57 -18.14 -2.94 -5.53
C ALA A 57 -18.76 -3.24 -4.16
N GLN A 58 -18.02 -3.88 -3.25
CA GLN A 58 -18.53 -4.34 -1.96
C GLN A 58 -18.35 -3.30 -0.86
N ALA A 59 -17.21 -2.63 -0.85
CA ALA A 59 -16.81 -1.73 0.24
C ALA A 59 -16.83 -0.25 -0.15
N GLY A 60 -17.00 0.08 -1.43
CA GLY A 60 -17.03 1.48 -1.88
C GLY A 60 -15.68 2.19 -1.74
N VAL A 61 -14.57 1.46 -1.85
CA VAL A 61 -13.22 2.04 -1.72
C VAL A 61 -12.39 1.82 -2.98
N LYS A 62 -11.50 2.76 -3.26
CA LYS A 62 -10.45 2.63 -4.27
C LYS A 62 -9.09 2.82 -3.62
N GLY A 63 -8.07 2.34 -4.30
CA GLY A 63 -6.73 2.37 -3.79
C GLY A 63 -5.76 1.60 -4.67
N GLU A 64 -4.52 1.55 -4.21
CA GLU A 64 -3.45 0.82 -4.85
C GLU A 64 -3.27 -0.55 -4.22
N VAL A 65 -3.21 -1.60 -5.05
CA VAL A 65 -2.90 -2.95 -4.60
C VAL A 65 -1.38 -3.12 -4.54
N VAL A 66 -0.86 -3.24 -3.33
CA VAL A 66 0.59 -3.17 -3.06
C VAL A 66 1.17 -4.52 -2.63
N GLY A 67 2.45 -4.70 -2.93
CA GLY A 67 3.24 -5.84 -2.44
C GLY A 67 2.88 -7.20 -3.04
N PRO A 68 3.52 -8.28 -2.54
CA PRO A 68 3.16 -9.64 -2.89
C PRO A 68 1.85 -10.04 -2.20
N THR A 69 1.36 -11.23 -2.50
CA THR A 69 0.14 -11.75 -1.89
C THR A 69 0.33 -11.96 -0.39
N LEU A 70 -0.66 -11.57 0.41
CA LEU A 70 -0.78 -11.89 1.84
C LEU A 70 -1.15 -13.36 2.09
N GLY A 71 -1.37 -14.14 1.03
CA GLY A 71 -1.74 -15.55 1.09
C GLY A 71 -3.06 -15.84 0.38
N SER A 72 -3.59 -17.03 0.63
CA SER A 72 -4.86 -17.52 0.09
C SER A 72 -5.89 -17.69 1.19
N PRO A 73 -6.93 -16.82 1.25
CA PRO A 73 -8.06 -17.10 2.11
C PRO A 73 -8.90 -18.22 1.52
N VAL A 74 -9.07 -19.24 2.33
CA VAL A 74 -10.21 -20.16 2.25
C VAL A 74 -11.53 -19.43 2.57
N ALA A 75 -11.53 -18.12 2.88
CA ALA A 75 -12.69 -17.35 3.35
C ALA A 75 -13.62 -16.74 2.28
N LEU A 76 -13.50 -17.17 1.03
CA LEU A 76 -14.44 -16.78 -0.01
C LEU A 76 -15.27 -18.03 -0.37
N THR A 77 -16.51 -17.88 -0.75
CA THR A 77 -17.50 -18.98 -0.67
C THR A 77 -17.44 -20.01 -1.81
N ALA A 78 -16.26 -20.35 -2.34
CA ALA A 78 -16.08 -21.17 -3.56
C ALA A 78 -14.70 -21.87 -3.62
N PRO A 79 -14.52 -22.96 -4.37
CA PRO A 79 -13.20 -23.57 -4.58
C PRO A 79 -12.36 -22.78 -5.60
N GLY A 80 -11.08 -22.54 -5.29
CA GLY A 80 -10.10 -21.98 -6.25
C GLY A 80 -8.98 -21.16 -5.58
N ASN A 81 -7.77 -21.25 -6.14
CA ASN A 81 -6.57 -20.53 -5.69
C ASN A 81 -6.82 -19.01 -5.62
N ARG A 82 -6.93 -18.50 -4.39
CA ARG A 82 -7.25 -17.11 -4.11
C ARG A 82 -5.99 -16.38 -3.75
N LYS A 83 -5.73 -15.30 -4.46
CA LYS A 83 -4.69 -14.37 -4.07
C LYS A 83 -5.38 -13.22 -3.35
N VAL A 84 -4.89 -12.90 -2.16
CA VAL A 84 -5.24 -11.67 -1.47
C VAL A 84 -4.02 -10.79 -1.35
N TRP A 85 -4.23 -9.50 -1.53
CA TRP A 85 -3.21 -8.47 -1.43
C TRP A 85 -3.62 -7.40 -0.42
N LEU A 86 -2.66 -6.61 0.02
CA LEU A 86 -2.94 -5.37 0.71
C LEU A 86 -3.45 -4.32 -0.29
N LEU A 87 -4.48 -3.56 0.08
CA LEU A 87 -4.97 -2.42 -0.68
C LEU A 87 -4.80 -1.17 0.17
N HIS A 88 -3.92 -0.26 -0.25
CA HIS A 88 -3.81 1.06 0.36
C HIS A 88 -4.93 1.94 -0.18
N VAL A 89 -5.89 2.26 0.69
CA VAL A 89 -7.07 3.01 0.30
C VAL A 89 -6.72 4.49 0.17
N THR A 90 -7.04 5.05 -1.00
CA THR A 90 -6.80 6.46 -1.35
C THR A 90 -8.09 7.25 -1.50
N ASP A 91 -9.21 6.56 -1.76
CA ASP A 91 -10.52 7.19 -1.98
C ASP A 91 -11.62 6.30 -1.39
N VAL A 92 -12.55 6.94 -0.67
CA VAL A 92 -13.66 6.30 0.03
C VAL A 92 -14.94 6.94 -0.45
N HIS A 93 -15.76 6.17 -1.17
CA HIS A 93 -17.09 6.63 -1.56
C HIS A 93 -18.02 6.66 -0.36
N ASP A 94 -18.81 7.73 -0.25
CA ASP A 94 -19.89 7.84 0.74
C ASP A 94 -21.02 6.84 0.52
N ARG A 95 -21.81 6.62 1.57
CA ARG A 95 -22.98 5.73 1.54
C ARG A 95 -24.00 6.10 0.47
N TRP A 96 -24.08 7.37 0.07
CA TRP A 96 -25.02 7.85 -0.95
C TRP A 96 -24.40 7.92 -2.35
N SER A 97 -23.10 7.64 -2.47
CA SER A 97 -22.39 7.77 -3.75
C SER A 97 -22.88 6.71 -4.75
N LYS A 98 -23.23 7.16 -5.96
CA LYS A 98 -23.55 6.26 -7.08
C LYS A 98 -22.34 5.42 -7.52
N GLY A 99 -21.11 5.83 -7.17
CA GLY A 99 -19.89 5.07 -7.41
C GLY A 99 -19.83 3.76 -6.63
N TRP A 100 -20.47 3.69 -5.45
CA TRP A 100 -20.58 2.46 -4.66
C TRP A 100 -21.86 1.70 -5.04
N LYS A 101 -21.73 0.81 -6.02
CA LYS A 101 -22.85 -0.02 -6.52
C LYS A 101 -23.41 -0.97 -5.46
N GLY A 102 -22.59 -1.40 -4.50
CA GLY A 102 -22.99 -2.32 -3.43
C GLY A 102 -23.56 -1.68 -2.16
N ARG A 103 -23.73 -0.36 -2.10
CA ARG A 103 -24.15 0.37 -0.89
C ARG A 103 -25.42 -0.15 -0.20
N ASN A 104 -26.33 -0.75 -0.97
CA ASN A 104 -27.60 -1.32 -0.47
C ASN A 104 -27.57 -2.84 -0.29
N LYS A 105 -26.40 -3.46 -0.46
CA LYS A 105 -26.21 -4.93 -0.37
C LYS A 105 -25.15 -5.33 0.65
N TRP A 106 -24.34 -4.37 1.09
CA TRP A 106 -23.18 -4.59 1.94
C TRP A 106 -23.14 -3.57 3.07
N GLU A 107 -22.89 -4.08 4.26
CA GLU A 107 -22.37 -3.31 5.38
C GLU A 107 -20.85 -3.26 5.27
N ARG A 108 -20.24 -2.12 5.65
CA ARG A 108 -18.79 -1.97 5.76
C ARG A 108 -18.45 -1.35 7.11
N ARG A 109 -17.32 -1.72 7.69
CA ARG A 109 -16.85 -1.19 8.97
C ARG A 109 -15.35 -1.00 8.97
N TRP A 110 -14.92 0.24 9.23
CA TRP A 110 -13.54 0.57 9.54
C TRP A 110 -13.26 0.25 11.00
N LEU A 111 -12.15 -0.45 11.24
CA LEU A 111 -11.77 -0.93 12.57
C LEU A 111 -10.26 -0.80 12.73
N THR A 112 -9.79 -0.66 13.96
CA THR A 112 -8.39 -0.94 14.26
C THR A 112 -8.11 -2.43 14.05
N PHE A 113 -6.84 -2.82 13.86
CA PHE A 113 -6.48 -4.24 13.77
C PHE A 113 -6.89 -5.06 15.01
N PRO A 114 -6.69 -4.56 16.26
CA PRO A 114 -7.22 -5.20 17.45
C PRO A 114 -8.74 -5.38 17.44
N ASP A 115 -9.49 -4.34 17.05
CA ASP A 115 -10.96 -4.41 17.04
C ASP A 115 -11.49 -5.34 15.95
N ALA A 116 -10.86 -5.35 14.77
CA ALA A 116 -11.17 -6.30 13.70
C ALA A 116 -10.94 -7.74 14.18
N ARG A 117 -9.84 -8.00 14.92
CA ARG A 117 -9.56 -9.30 15.51
C ARG A 117 -10.63 -9.68 16.55
N ALA A 118 -11.02 -8.76 17.42
CA ALA A 118 -12.06 -8.99 18.42
C ALA A 118 -13.42 -9.27 17.77
N LEU A 119 -13.80 -8.50 16.75
CA LEU A 119 -15.04 -8.69 16.00
C LEU A 119 -15.09 -10.08 15.34
N LEU A 120 -14.02 -10.46 14.63
CA LEU A 120 -13.94 -11.75 13.95
C LEU A 120 -13.94 -12.95 14.90
N LYS A 121 -13.45 -12.78 16.14
CA LYS A 121 -13.49 -13.81 17.18
C LYS A 121 -14.89 -13.99 17.79
N ARG A 122 -15.66 -12.91 17.91
CA ARG A 122 -17.01 -12.90 18.49
C ARG A 122 -18.07 -13.50 17.58
N GLU A 123 -17.88 -13.42 16.26
CA GLU A 123 -18.83 -14.07 15.35
C GLU A 123 -18.80 -15.60 15.48
N GLU A 124 -19.98 -16.20 15.27
CA GLU A 124 -20.19 -17.65 15.24
C GLU A 124 -19.07 -18.34 14.44
N PRO A 125 -18.54 -19.48 14.93
CA PRO A 125 -17.42 -20.17 14.32
C PRO A 125 -17.74 -20.55 12.87
N SER A 126 -17.29 -19.72 11.93
CA SER A 126 -17.24 -20.09 10.53
C SER A 126 -16.01 -20.96 10.30
N LYS A 127 -16.15 -21.96 9.41
CA LYS A 127 -15.05 -22.76 8.85
C LYS A 127 -13.90 -21.94 8.24
N HIS A 128 -14.04 -20.62 8.17
CA HIS A 128 -13.09 -19.71 7.52
C HIS A 128 -12.49 -18.67 8.47
N ARG A 129 -12.95 -18.58 9.72
CA ARG A 129 -12.52 -17.57 10.71
C ARG A 129 -11.01 -17.55 10.91
N ALA A 130 -10.40 -18.72 11.10
CA ALA A 130 -8.95 -18.85 11.29
C ALA A 130 -8.15 -18.22 10.12
N LYS A 131 -8.61 -18.43 8.88
CA LYS A 131 -7.96 -17.91 7.68
C LYS A 131 -8.13 -16.39 7.52
N VAL A 132 -9.28 -15.84 7.91
CA VAL A 132 -9.47 -14.38 7.93
C VAL A 132 -8.56 -13.73 8.98
N LEU A 133 -8.43 -14.36 10.15
CA LEU A 133 -7.53 -13.89 11.21
C LEU A 133 -6.05 -13.97 10.81
N GLU A 134 -5.64 -15.03 10.11
CA GLU A 134 -4.30 -15.17 9.53
C GLU A 134 -4.00 -14.02 8.57
N LEU A 135 -4.88 -13.76 7.60
CA LEU A 135 -4.74 -12.62 6.68
C LEU A 135 -4.68 -11.27 7.40
N LEU A 136 -5.46 -11.10 8.46
CA LEU A 136 -5.46 -9.87 9.25
C LEU A 136 -4.09 -9.67 9.94
N ASN A 137 -3.51 -10.74 10.47
CA ASN A 137 -2.20 -10.70 11.11
C ASN A 137 -1.10 -10.46 10.08
N ASP A 138 -1.13 -11.13 8.93
CA ASP A 138 -0.16 -10.94 7.85
C ASP A 138 -0.22 -9.52 7.30
N ALA A 139 -1.41 -8.95 7.17
CA ALA A 139 -1.60 -7.56 6.78
C ALA A 139 -1.00 -6.59 7.81
N ALA A 140 -1.24 -6.83 9.11
CA ALA A 140 -0.67 -6.01 10.18
C ALA A 140 0.87 -6.03 10.14
N THR A 141 1.44 -7.23 10.09
CA THR A 141 2.88 -7.46 10.01
C THR A 141 3.48 -6.78 8.79
N ARG A 142 2.89 -6.97 7.60
CA ARG A 142 3.35 -6.36 6.36
C ARG A 142 3.32 -4.84 6.44
N LEU A 143 2.28 -4.26 7.04
CA LEU A 143 2.14 -2.82 7.16
C LEU A 143 3.22 -2.23 8.08
N VAL A 144 3.55 -2.90 9.19
CA VAL A 144 4.65 -2.48 10.08
C VAL A 144 5.96 -2.42 9.30
N TYR A 145 6.29 -3.47 8.54
CA TYR A 145 7.50 -3.50 7.71
C TYR A 145 7.53 -2.41 6.64
N GLN A 146 6.42 -2.20 5.92
CA GLN A 146 6.34 -1.16 4.88
C GLN A 146 6.54 0.23 5.45
N ARG A 147 6.03 0.48 6.66
CA ARG A 147 6.17 1.78 7.32
C ARG A 147 7.56 2.02 7.88
N ALA A 148 8.17 1.00 8.46
CA ALA A 148 9.57 1.07 8.89
C ALA A 148 10.48 1.38 7.69
N ALA A 149 10.26 0.70 6.56
CA ALA A 149 10.99 0.96 5.32
C ALA A 149 10.75 2.39 4.78
N ALA A 150 9.51 2.86 4.78
CA ALA A 150 9.19 4.22 4.35
C ALA A 150 9.82 5.29 5.26
N ALA A 151 9.80 5.09 6.58
CA ALA A 151 10.44 6.00 7.53
C ALA A 151 11.97 6.04 7.34
N ALA A 152 12.61 4.89 7.12
CA ALA A 152 14.04 4.81 6.82
C ALA A 152 14.39 5.53 5.50
N ALA A 153 13.56 5.39 4.47
CA ALA A 153 13.75 6.08 3.19
C ALA A 153 13.62 7.61 3.34
N VAL A 154 12.66 8.09 4.13
CA VAL A 154 12.50 9.53 4.42
C VAL A 154 13.71 10.06 5.20
N ALA A 155 14.21 9.32 6.19
CA ALA A 155 15.40 9.70 6.94
C ALA A 155 16.66 9.75 6.04
N ALA A 156 16.82 8.78 5.14
CA ALA A 156 17.92 8.77 4.17
C ALA A 156 17.84 9.97 3.20
N ALA A 157 16.63 10.29 2.71
CA ALA A 157 16.42 11.46 1.84
C ALA A 157 16.72 12.78 2.56
N ALA A 158 16.32 12.91 3.83
CA ALA A 158 16.63 14.08 4.64
C ALA A 158 18.15 14.23 4.87
N ALA A 159 18.85 13.14 5.18
CA ALA A 159 20.31 13.15 5.34
C ALA A 159 21.04 13.55 4.04
N ALA A 160 20.58 13.07 2.89
CA ALA A 160 21.12 13.45 1.59
C ALA A 160 20.89 14.95 1.29
N ALA A 161 19.71 15.49 1.62
CA ALA A 161 19.42 16.90 1.47
C ALA A 161 20.35 17.77 2.36
N THR A 162 20.58 17.38 3.61
CA THR A 162 21.52 18.08 4.51
C THR A 162 22.97 18.02 4.01
N ALA A 163 23.42 16.87 3.50
CA ALA A 163 24.77 16.75 2.93
C ALA A 163 24.98 17.65 1.71
N THR A 164 23.93 17.89 0.92
CA THR A 164 23.98 18.77 -0.25
C THR A 164 24.06 20.26 0.15
N VAL A 165 23.47 20.64 1.29
CA VAL A 165 23.51 22.02 1.81
C VAL A 165 24.84 22.35 2.49
N HIS A 166 25.58 21.34 2.96
CA HIS A 166 26.88 21.51 3.64
C HIS A 166 28.09 21.22 2.76
N ALA A 167 27.90 21.10 1.45
CA ALA A 167 29.02 21.07 0.52
C ALA A 167 29.78 22.41 0.60
N PRO A 168 31.09 22.41 0.97
CA PRO A 168 31.87 23.64 0.96
C PRO A 168 31.86 24.23 -0.46
N PRO A 169 31.85 25.57 -0.62
CA PRO A 169 31.94 26.18 -1.93
C PRO A 169 33.17 25.62 -2.66
N PRO A 170 33.09 25.38 -3.98
CA PRO A 170 34.24 24.94 -4.73
C PRO A 170 35.35 25.97 -4.51
N VAL A 171 36.47 25.52 -3.95
CA VAL A 171 37.68 26.33 -3.85
C VAL A 171 38.05 26.68 -5.28
N ALA A 172 37.87 27.94 -5.66
CA ALA A 172 38.39 28.45 -6.91
C ALA A 172 39.90 28.23 -6.87
N CYS A 173 40.38 27.25 -7.62
CA CYS A 173 41.80 27.12 -7.92
C CYS A 173 42.12 28.30 -8.83
N ASP A 174 42.55 29.40 -8.24
CA ASP A 174 43.14 30.53 -8.94
C ASP A 174 44.49 30.05 -9.47
N TRP A 175 44.53 29.71 -10.77
CA TRP A 175 45.76 29.38 -11.49
C TRP A 175 46.40 30.61 -12.14
N SER A 176 46.14 31.80 -11.62
CA SER A 176 46.83 33.02 -12.06
C SER A 176 48.13 33.19 -11.27
N THR A 177 49.08 32.26 -11.45
CA THR A 177 50.47 32.51 -11.06
C THR A 177 51.21 33.00 -12.30
N GLU A 178 51.70 34.22 -12.19
CA GLU A 178 52.49 34.99 -13.15
C GLU A 178 53.56 34.13 -13.84
N LEU A 179 53.56 34.14 -15.17
CA LEU A 179 54.69 33.75 -16.00
C LEU A 179 55.24 35.04 -16.63
N ASP A 180 56.06 35.75 -15.87
CA ASP A 180 57.06 36.66 -16.43
C ASP A 180 58.07 35.80 -17.21
N VAL A 181 57.98 35.85 -18.54
CA VAL A 181 59.02 35.36 -19.44
C VAL A 181 59.69 36.59 -20.04
N ASP A 182 60.84 36.92 -19.45
CA ASP A 182 61.89 37.77 -20.00
C ASP A 182 62.07 37.52 -21.51
N SER A 183 61.86 38.57 -22.29
CA SER A 183 62.32 38.68 -23.67
C SER A 183 63.47 39.65 -23.71
N ASP A 184 64.42 39.36 -24.59
CA ASP A 184 65.48 40.24 -25.10
C ASP A 184 66.85 40.13 -24.42
N GLU A 185 67.63 39.13 -24.86
CA GLU A 185 69.06 39.35 -25.09
C GLU A 185 69.50 38.57 -26.34
N SER A 186 69.84 39.29 -27.40
CA SER A 186 70.56 38.76 -28.56
C SER A 186 71.42 39.88 -29.13
N GLU A 187 72.61 40.02 -28.54
CA GLU A 187 73.73 40.74 -29.11
C GLU A 187 74.30 40.01 -30.34
N ALA A 188 74.97 40.82 -31.17
CA ALA A 188 75.67 40.54 -32.42
C ALA A 188 76.70 39.37 -32.30
N GLU A 189 77.27 38.80 -33.37
CA GLU A 189 78.12 39.43 -34.36
C GLU A 189 78.64 38.37 -35.37
N ALA A 190 79.24 38.87 -36.46
CA ALA A 190 80.05 38.22 -37.51
C ALA A 190 79.33 37.75 -38.80
#